data_AF-A0A8S3UC63-F1
#
_entry.id   AF-A0A8S3UC63-F1
#
_cell.length_a   1.000
_cell.length_b   1.000
_cell.length_c   1.000
_cell.angle_alpha   90.00
_cell.angle_beta   90.00
_cell.angle_gamma   90.00
#
_symmetry.space_group_name_H-M   'P 1'
#
loop_
_entity.id
_entity.type
_entity.pdbx_description
1 polymer ?
#
loop_
_entity_poly.entity_id
_entity_poly.type
_entity_poly.pdbx_seq_one_letter_code
_entity_poly.pdbx_strand_id
1 'polypeptide(L)'
;MHHFGIKKASLAEPDGSTGKQIQKKLKSIKIAASENIKPKNKESKDKDKFIKRIMEELVKMFNESDSFYFSETFDLTNSIHKQYSSSYSPKKFLWERVDNRFFWNYHMTKEIREMYLENEDPELWSHWILPVIQGYVQIEHCIMDFKGDKGLSDSTHTPEFGNTKYTAPLEYDIGIISRRNRNRAGTRSKKRGLEETGACANYVETEQFLEFKPHIVSFVQVRGSIPVYWSQSGLKYRPPPRLDKGRVCCTIR
;
A
#
# COMPACT_ATOMS: atom_id res chain seq x y z
N MET A 1 -76.73 -7.06 -16.96
CA MET A 1 -75.41 -6.44 -16.66
C MET A 1 -75.64 -5.28 -15.71
N HIS A 2 -75.24 -5.40 -14.45
CA HIS A 2 -75.43 -4.38 -13.42
C HIS A 2 -74.51 -3.17 -13.70
N HIS A 3 -75.10 -2.02 -14.00
CA HIS A 3 -74.42 -0.73 -13.92
C HIS A 3 -74.84 -0.07 -12.60
N PHE A 4 -73.92 -0.04 -11.64
CA PHE A 4 -74.12 0.68 -10.37
C PHE A 4 -74.11 2.18 -10.65
N GLY A 5 -75.25 2.83 -10.38
CA GLY A 5 -75.36 4.29 -10.42
C GLY A 5 -74.60 4.93 -9.26
N ILE A 6 -73.52 5.63 -9.57
CA ILE A 6 -72.87 6.57 -8.65
C ILE A 6 -73.04 7.97 -9.26
N LYS A 7 -73.89 8.80 -8.65
CA LYS A 7 -74.01 10.22 -8.98
C LYS A 7 -72.72 10.93 -8.56
N LYS A 8 -72.13 11.74 -9.45
CA LYS A 8 -71.02 12.64 -9.11
C LYS A 8 -71.45 13.56 -7.97
N ALA A 9 -70.72 13.53 -6.86
CA ALA A 9 -70.87 14.49 -5.78
C ALA A 9 -70.49 15.90 -6.27
N SER A 10 -71.35 16.88 -6.04
CA SER A 10 -71.02 18.29 -6.21
C SER A 10 -69.91 18.67 -5.24
N LEU A 11 -68.85 19.30 -5.74
CA LEU A 11 -67.82 19.87 -4.89
C LEU A 11 -68.46 20.99 -4.04
N ALA A 12 -68.36 20.85 -2.73
CA ALA A 12 -68.66 21.93 -1.80
C ALA A 12 -67.54 22.98 -1.92
N GLU A 13 -67.90 24.21 -2.25
CA GLU A 13 -67.04 25.38 -2.14
C GLU A 13 -66.60 25.54 -0.66
N PRO A 14 -65.29 25.53 -0.36
CA PRO A 14 -64.83 25.64 1.01
C PRO A 14 -64.91 27.11 1.48
N ASP A 15 -65.57 27.31 2.61
CA ASP A 15 -65.60 28.59 3.31
C ASP A 15 -64.18 29.14 3.54
N GLY A 16 -64.00 30.44 3.23
CA GLY A 16 -62.71 31.08 2.92
C GLY A 16 -61.64 31.11 4.03
N SER A 17 -61.94 30.63 5.25
CA SER A 17 -60.99 30.57 6.38
C SER A 17 -60.35 29.18 6.55
N THR A 18 -61.11 28.10 6.30
CA THR A 18 -60.66 26.71 6.53
C THR A 18 -59.76 26.21 5.40
N GLY A 19 -60.03 26.61 4.16
CA GLY A 19 -59.23 26.24 2.98
C GLY A 19 -57.79 26.76 3.04
N LYS A 20 -57.57 27.96 3.60
CA LYS A 20 -56.22 28.54 3.77
C LYS A 20 -55.38 27.79 4.82
N GLN A 21 -56.02 27.27 5.87
CA GLN A 21 -55.33 26.46 6.88
C GLN A 21 -54.96 25.07 6.37
N ILE A 22 -55.83 24.44 5.59
CA ILE A 22 -55.57 23.14 4.96
C ILE A 22 -54.44 23.26 3.91
N GLN A 23 -54.45 24.32 3.09
CA GLN A 23 -53.36 24.58 2.15
C GLN A 23 -52.02 24.88 2.84
N LYS A 24 -52.03 25.61 3.98
CA LYS A 24 -50.82 25.82 4.78
C LYS A 24 -50.29 24.52 5.38
N LYS A 25 -51.16 23.65 5.92
CA LYS A 25 -50.77 22.32 6.43
C LYS A 25 -50.28 21.38 5.32
N LEU A 26 -50.89 21.41 4.13
CA LEU A 26 -50.43 20.62 2.98
C LEU A 26 -49.08 21.11 2.44
N LYS A 27 -48.84 22.44 2.45
CA LYS A 27 -47.53 23.00 2.08
C LYS A 27 -46.45 22.63 3.10
N SER A 28 -46.73 22.67 4.40
CA SER A 28 -45.76 22.25 5.43
C SER A 28 -45.45 20.75 5.39
N ILE A 29 -46.44 19.90 5.07
CA ILE A 29 -46.22 18.45 4.87
C ILE A 29 -45.37 18.19 3.63
N LYS A 30 -45.58 18.92 2.52
CA LYS A 30 -44.73 18.82 1.33
C LYS A 30 -43.28 19.25 1.59
N ILE A 31 -43.06 20.28 2.40
CA ILE A 31 -41.72 20.75 2.78
C ILE A 31 -41.03 19.70 3.68
N ALA A 32 -41.71 19.19 4.71
CA ALA A 32 -41.16 18.18 5.62
C ALA A 32 -40.89 16.81 4.94
N ALA A 33 -41.68 16.45 3.92
CA ALA A 33 -41.45 15.23 3.12
C ALA A 33 -40.29 15.40 2.11
N SER A 34 -39.95 16.63 1.74
CA SER A 34 -38.86 16.93 0.79
C SER A 34 -37.47 17.01 1.43
N GLU A 35 -37.38 17.25 2.74
CA GLU A 35 -36.10 17.35 3.46
C GLU A 35 -35.49 15.98 3.80
N ASN A 36 -36.27 14.90 3.79
CA ASN A 36 -35.83 13.56 4.21
C ASN A 36 -35.64 12.52 3.08
N ILE A 37 -35.83 12.90 1.81
CA ILE A 37 -35.52 12.04 0.66
C ILE A 37 -34.33 12.63 -0.06
N LYS A 38 -33.10 12.30 0.39
CA LYS A 38 -31.96 12.42 -0.51
C LYS A 38 -32.29 11.60 -1.76
N PRO A 39 -32.27 12.18 -2.97
CA PRO A 39 -32.70 11.46 -4.15
C PRO A 39 -31.73 10.29 -4.36
N LYS A 40 -32.24 9.06 -4.27
CA LYS A 40 -31.50 7.79 -4.42
C LYS A 40 -30.59 7.78 -5.67
N ASN A 41 -31.02 8.48 -6.74
CA ASN A 41 -30.23 8.68 -7.97
C ASN A 41 -28.98 9.55 -7.79
N LYS A 42 -28.99 10.54 -6.90
CA LYS A 42 -27.80 11.37 -6.61
C LYS A 42 -26.75 10.58 -5.83
N GLU A 43 -27.17 9.78 -4.84
CA GLU A 43 -26.25 8.88 -4.12
C GLU A 43 -25.66 7.79 -5.03
N SER A 44 -26.44 7.22 -5.94
CA SER A 44 -25.94 6.28 -6.96
C SER A 44 -24.92 6.96 -7.88
N LYS A 45 -25.25 8.13 -8.41
CA LYS A 45 -24.33 8.90 -9.29
C LYS A 45 -23.05 9.33 -8.57
N ASP A 46 -23.12 9.63 -7.27
CA ASP A 46 -21.95 9.96 -6.46
C ASP A 46 -21.08 8.72 -6.19
N LYS A 47 -21.70 7.54 -6.00
CA LYS A 47 -20.98 6.24 -5.92
C LYS A 47 -20.29 5.91 -7.24
N ASP A 48 -20.97 6.06 -8.38
CA ASP A 48 -20.40 5.77 -9.69
C ASP A 48 -19.23 6.71 -10.01
N LYS A 49 -19.36 8.00 -9.70
CA LYS A 49 -18.26 8.97 -9.80
C LYS A 49 -17.09 8.61 -8.89
N PHE A 50 -17.37 8.16 -7.67
CA PHE A 50 -16.33 7.73 -6.75
C PHE A 50 -15.59 6.50 -7.28
N ILE A 51 -16.31 5.48 -7.75
CA ILE A 51 -15.73 4.27 -8.37
C ILE A 51 -14.88 4.66 -9.58
N LYS A 52 -15.41 5.49 -10.48
CA LYS A 52 -14.67 5.97 -11.65
C LYS A 52 -13.35 6.65 -11.25
N ARG A 53 -13.39 7.53 -10.26
CA ARG A 53 -12.19 8.19 -9.74
C ARG A 53 -11.19 7.20 -9.14
N ILE A 54 -11.65 6.22 -8.37
CA ILE A 54 -10.76 5.19 -7.82
C ILE A 54 -10.13 4.36 -8.95
N MET A 55 -10.89 4.00 -9.98
CA MET A 55 -10.36 3.27 -11.13
C MET A 55 -9.32 4.08 -11.90
N GLU A 56 -9.57 5.36 -12.15
CA GLU A 56 -8.61 6.26 -12.79
C GLU A 56 -7.30 6.36 -11.97
N GLU A 57 -7.40 6.52 -10.65
CA GLU A 57 -6.22 6.55 -9.76
C GLU A 57 -5.48 5.21 -9.71
N LEU A 58 -6.19 4.08 -9.73
CA LEU A 58 -5.56 2.76 -9.78
C LEU A 58 -4.81 2.55 -11.11
N VAL A 59 -5.45 2.86 -12.24
CA VAL A 59 -4.82 2.76 -13.56
C VAL A 59 -3.59 3.65 -13.63
N LYS A 60 -3.70 4.89 -13.14
CA LYS A 60 -2.57 5.82 -13.05
C LYS A 60 -1.44 5.26 -12.20
N MET A 61 -1.77 4.69 -11.04
CA MET A 61 -0.80 4.07 -10.14
C MET A 61 -0.07 2.90 -10.82
N PHE A 62 -0.74 2.06 -11.59
CA PHE A 62 -0.08 0.93 -12.27
C PHE A 62 0.72 1.36 -13.51
N ASN A 63 0.21 2.32 -14.29
CA ASN A 63 0.80 2.65 -15.58
C ASN A 63 1.83 3.78 -15.53
N GLU A 64 1.78 4.67 -14.54
CA GLU A 64 2.63 5.87 -14.50
C GLU A 64 3.59 5.92 -13.31
N SER A 65 3.39 5.12 -12.27
CA SER A 65 4.18 5.28 -11.03
C SER A 65 5.51 4.54 -11.01
N ASP A 66 5.75 3.60 -11.95
CA ASP A 66 6.93 2.72 -12.00
C ASP A 66 7.38 2.23 -10.62
N SER A 67 6.41 1.95 -9.75
CA SER A 67 6.65 1.68 -8.32
C SER A 67 6.43 0.21 -7.96
N PHE A 68 6.08 -0.65 -8.92
CA PHE A 68 5.78 -2.05 -8.66
C PHE A 68 6.80 -2.96 -9.35
N TYR A 69 7.34 -3.88 -8.57
CA TYR A 69 8.37 -4.80 -9.03
C TYR A 69 8.04 -6.22 -8.57
N PHE A 70 8.41 -7.19 -9.39
CA PHE A 70 8.28 -8.62 -9.10
C PHE A 70 9.47 -9.37 -9.71
N SER A 71 9.68 -10.58 -9.23
CA SER A 71 10.60 -11.54 -9.85
C SER A 71 9.99 -12.92 -9.69
N GLU A 72 10.09 -13.74 -10.75
CA GLU A 72 9.59 -15.11 -10.74
C GLU A 72 10.51 -16.05 -9.96
N THR A 73 11.80 -15.73 -9.92
CA THR A 73 12.85 -16.59 -9.35
C THR A 73 13.38 -16.08 -8.02
N PHE A 74 13.37 -14.76 -7.81
CA PHE A 74 13.95 -14.12 -6.64
C PHE A 74 12.89 -13.52 -5.72
N ASP A 75 13.08 -13.68 -4.41
CA ASP A 75 12.18 -13.11 -3.41
C ASP A 75 12.55 -11.65 -3.10
N LEU A 76 11.88 -10.71 -3.76
CA LEU A 76 12.06 -9.27 -3.51
C LEU A 76 11.51 -8.80 -2.15
N THR A 77 10.72 -9.61 -1.46
CA THR A 77 10.06 -9.21 -0.21
C THR A 77 10.96 -9.37 1.01
N ASN A 78 11.87 -10.34 1.00
CA ASN A 78 12.83 -10.58 2.08
C ASN A 78 14.20 -10.01 1.71
N SER A 79 14.95 -9.53 2.72
CA SER A 79 16.35 -9.20 2.49
C SER A 79 17.19 -10.41 2.16
N ILE A 80 18.28 -10.21 1.43
CA ILE A 80 19.28 -11.24 1.15
C ILE A 80 19.71 -11.90 2.46
N HIS A 81 20.05 -11.11 3.48
CA HIS A 81 20.40 -11.64 4.81
C HIS A 81 19.32 -12.58 5.38
N LYS A 82 18.04 -12.20 5.27
CA LYS A 82 16.92 -13.02 5.76
C LYS A 82 16.71 -14.28 4.92
N GLN A 83 16.99 -14.25 3.62
CA GLN A 83 16.94 -15.43 2.74
C GLN A 83 18.03 -16.48 3.09
N TYR A 84 19.16 -16.05 3.66
CA TYR A 84 20.20 -16.95 4.20
C TYR A 84 19.98 -17.34 5.66
N SER A 85 18.92 -16.84 6.32
CA SER A 85 18.57 -17.24 7.68
C SER A 85 17.98 -18.66 7.70
N SER A 86 18.18 -19.40 8.79
CA SER A 86 17.58 -20.73 9.00
C SER A 86 16.04 -20.72 8.97
N SER A 87 15.41 -19.56 9.15
CA SER A 87 13.96 -19.38 9.06
C SER A 87 13.42 -19.38 7.62
N TYR A 88 14.29 -19.15 6.63
CA TYR A 88 13.92 -19.17 5.22
C TYR A 88 14.03 -20.58 4.65
N SER A 89 12.94 -21.09 4.08
CA SER A 89 12.90 -22.43 3.49
C SER A 89 12.83 -22.34 1.96
N PRO A 90 13.91 -22.62 1.23
CA PRO A 90 13.91 -22.60 -0.23
C PRO A 90 13.00 -23.65 -0.86
N LYS A 91 12.63 -24.69 -0.10
CA LYS A 91 11.74 -25.78 -0.54
C LYS A 91 10.27 -25.36 -0.66
N LYS A 92 9.90 -24.27 0.01
CA LYS A 92 8.54 -23.72 -0.07
C LYS A 92 8.38 -22.89 -1.34
N PHE A 93 7.13 -22.76 -1.78
CA PHE A 93 6.81 -21.89 -2.90
C PHE A 93 7.10 -20.42 -2.59
N LEU A 94 7.35 -19.62 -3.64
CA LEU A 94 7.81 -18.23 -3.51
C LEU A 94 6.88 -17.41 -2.60
N TRP A 95 5.57 -17.49 -2.81
CA TRP A 95 4.58 -16.73 -2.05
C TRP A 95 4.38 -17.20 -0.60
N GLU A 96 4.83 -18.42 -0.25
CA GLU A 96 4.74 -18.94 1.13
C GLU A 96 5.93 -18.51 2.00
N ARG A 97 7.07 -18.20 1.36
CA ARG A 97 8.31 -17.78 2.05
C ARG A 97 8.50 -16.27 2.13
N VAL A 98 7.66 -15.49 1.46
CA VAL A 98 7.73 -14.01 1.44
C VAL A 98 7.50 -13.35 2.80
N ASP A 99 8.07 -12.17 2.96
CA ASP A 99 7.69 -11.25 4.02
C ASP A 99 6.34 -10.60 3.71
N ASN A 100 5.34 -10.99 4.50
CA ASN A 100 3.98 -10.49 4.36
C ASN A 100 3.87 -8.96 4.45
N ARG A 101 4.82 -8.28 5.13
CA ARG A 101 4.84 -6.80 5.18
C ARG A 101 4.99 -6.18 3.79
N PHE A 102 5.69 -6.85 2.88
CA PHE A 102 6.04 -6.30 1.56
C PHE A 102 5.29 -6.95 0.40
N PHE A 103 4.48 -7.99 0.64
CA PHE A 103 3.63 -8.61 -0.37
C PHE A 103 2.40 -7.74 -0.70
N TRP A 104 2.57 -6.77 -1.58
CA TRP A 104 1.60 -5.69 -1.83
C TRP A 104 0.24 -6.21 -2.32
N ASN A 105 0.23 -7.08 -3.34
CA ASN A 105 -0.97 -7.67 -3.93
C ASN A 105 -1.54 -8.85 -3.11
N TYR A 106 -1.10 -9.05 -1.87
CA TYR A 106 -1.58 -10.16 -1.02
C TYR A 106 -3.10 -10.20 -0.89
N HIS A 107 -3.81 -9.08 -0.81
CA HIS A 107 -5.28 -9.11 -0.73
C HIS A 107 -5.94 -9.38 -2.09
N MET A 108 -5.29 -9.02 -3.19
CA MET A 108 -5.80 -9.27 -4.54
C MET A 108 -5.73 -10.75 -4.91
N THR A 109 -4.70 -11.45 -4.43
CA THR A 109 -4.53 -12.89 -4.65
C THR A 109 -5.27 -13.75 -3.61
N LYS A 110 -6.24 -13.18 -2.87
CA LYS A 110 -6.91 -13.87 -1.77
C LYS A 110 -7.63 -15.13 -2.26
N GLU A 111 -8.47 -15.00 -3.27
CA GLU A 111 -9.29 -16.10 -3.81
C GLU A 111 -8.40 -17.24 -4.34
N ILE A 112 -7.36 -16.92 -5.10
CA ILE A 112 -6.41 -17.90 -5.63
C ILE A 112 -5.69 -18.65 -4.50
N ARG A 113 -5.34 -17.95 -3.41
CA ARG A 113 -4.73 -18.61 -2.24
C ARG A 113 -5.70 -19.46 -1.44
N GLU A 114 -6.96 -19.07 -1.35
CA GLU A 114 -7.99 -19.90 -0.71
C GLU A 114 -8.18 -21.20 -1.52
N MET A 115 -8.23 -21.10 -2.85
CA MET A 115 -8.24 -22.26 -3.73
C MET A 115 -7.00 -23.14 -3.53
N TYR A 116 -5.79 -22.56 -3.43
CA TYR A 116 -4.57 -23.33 -3.13
C TYR A 116 -4.70 -24.17 -1.85
N LEU A 117 -5.34 -23.64 -0.80
CA LEU A 117 -5.47 -24.33 0.49
C LEU A 117 -6.50 -25.48 0.45
N GLU A 118 -7.47 -25.39 -0.46
CA GLU A 118 -8.59 -26.33 -0.57
C GLU A 118 -8.34 -27.47 -1.58
N ASN A 119 -7.39 -27.31 -2.49
CA ASN A 119 -7.16 -28.27 -3.59
C ASN A 119 -6.00 -29.24 -3.33
N GLU A 120 -6.07 -30.41 -3.96
CA GLU A 120 -5.08 -31.49 -3.83
C GLU A 120 -3.81 -31.30 -4.69
N ASP A 121 -3.80 -30.32 -5.61
CA ASP A 121 -2.64 -29.97 -6.45
C ASP A 121 -2.08 -28.56 -6.12
N PRO A 122 -1.23 -28.43 -5.08
CA PRO A 122 -0.64 -27.16 -4.66
C PRO A 122 0.23 -26.50 -5.72
N GLU A 123 0.85 -27.29 -6.61
CA GLU A 123 1.86 -26.82 -7.56
C GLU A 123 1.21 -25.95 -8.64
N LEU A 124 0.06 -26.39 -9.16
CA LEU A 124 -0.71 -25.65 -10.16
C LEU A 124 -1.14 -24.27 -9.65
N TRP A 125 -1.73 -24.20 -8.45
CA TRP A 125 -2.24 -22.96 -7.88
C TRP A 125 -1.13 -21.99 -7.48
N SER A 126 -0.01 -22.53 -6.99
CA SER A 126 1.15 -21.75 -6.58
C SER A 126 1.75 -20.92 -7.71
N HIS A 127 1.74 -21.45 -8.94
CA HIS A 127 2.26 -20.75 -10.13
C HIS A 127 1.54 -19.42 -10.41
N TRP A 128 0.26 -19.31 -10.04
CA TRP A 128 -0.54 -18.10 -10.26
C TRP A 128 -0.36 -17.04 -9.17
N ILE A 129 0.36 -17.35 -8.09
CA ILE A 129 0.54 -16.46 -6.95
C ILE A 129 1.93 -15.82 -7.01
N LEU A 130 2.01 -14.65 -7.67
CA LEU A 130 3.24 -13.89 -7.81
C LEU A 130 3.29 -12.70 -6.83
N PRO A 131 4.26 -12.67 -5.89
CA PRO A 131 4.43 -11.55 -4.99
C PRO A 131 4.95 -10.30 -5.70
N VAL A 132 4.22 -9.20 -5.55
CA VAL A 132 4.62 -7.87 -6.04
C VAL A 132 5.01 -7.00 -4.85
N ILE A 133 6.14 -6.32 -4.95
CA ILE A 133 6.55 -5.28 -4.00
C ILE A 133 6.18 -3.90 -4.53
N GLN A 134 5.89 -2.98 -3.61
CA GLN A 134 5.82 -1.55 -3.93
C GLN A 134 7.10 -0.86 -3.45
N GLY A 135 7.81 -0.15 -4.32
CA GLY A 135 9.01 0.58 -3.96
C GLY A 135 9.89 0.84 -5.18
N TYR A 136 11.13 0.34 -5.15
CA TYR A 136 12.11 0.59 -6.20
C TYR A 136 13.08 -0.59 -6.33
N VAL A 137 13.43 -0.96 -7.56
CA VAL A 137 14.50 -1.93 -7.83
C VAL A 137 15.33 -1.41 -8.99
N GLN A 138 16.64 -1.37 -8.80
CA GLN A 138 17.60 -1.12 -9.88
C GLN A 138 18.84 -1.96 -9.62
N ILE A 139 19.37 -2.55 -10.69
CA ILE A 139 20.61 -3.33 -10.68
C ILE A 139 21.44 -2.84 -11.86
N GLU A 140 22.70 -2.53 -11.59
CA GLU A 140 23.64 -2.02 -12.59
C GLU A 140 24.89 -2.90 -12.59
N HIS A 141 25.28 -3.32 -13.79
CA HIS A 141 26.54 -3.99 -14.00
C HIS A 141 27.66 -2.96 -14.08
N CYS A 142 28.69 -3.14 -13.27
CA CYS A 142 29.78 -2.19 -13.11
C CYS A 142 31.13 -2.87 -13.37
N ILE A 143 32.05 -2.08 -13.93
CA ILE A 143 33.42 -2.50 -14.20
C ILE A 143 34.35 -1.50 -13.51
N MET A 144 35.13 -1.98 -12.53
CA MET A 144 36.14 -1.18 -11.83
C MET A 144 37.51 -1.42 -12.44
N ASP A 145 38.03 -0.42 -13.16
CA ASP A 145 39.39 -0.45 -13.69
C ASP A 145 40.37 0.18 -12.70
N PHE A 146 41.36 -0.60 -12.25
CA PHE A 146 42.41 -0.15 -11.35
C PHE A 146 43.58 0.55 -12.08
N LYS A 147 43.49 0.77 -13.40
CA LYS A 147 44.56 1.40 -14.20
C LYS A 147 44.65 2.94 -14.06
N GLY A 148 43.80 3.55 -13.24
CA GLY A 148 43.61 5.00 -13.15
C GLY A 148 44.21 5.68 -11.92
N ASP A 149 45.50 5.51 -11.63
CA ASP A 149 46.30 6.61 -11.06
C ASP A 149 47.77 6.49 -11.49
N LYS A 150 48.03 6.71 -12.78
CA LYS A 150 49.39 6.98 -13.30
C LYS A 150 49.66 8.48 -13.40
N GLY A 151 48.89 9.30 -12.65
CA GLY A 151 48.93 10.77 -12.71
C GLY A 151 49.66 11.41 -11.53
N LEU A 152 49.74 10.77 -10.36
CA LEU A 152 50.58 11.22 -9.26
C LEU A 152 51.71 10.22 -9.00
N SER A 153 52.93 10.72 -9.21
CA SER A 153 54.18 10.15 -8.75
C SER A 153 54.11 9.73 -7.27
N ASP A 154 54.08 8.44 -6.98
CA ASP A 154 55.13 7.76 -6.22
C ASP A 154 54.82 6.25 -6.18
N SER A 155 55.79 5.43 -6.54
CA SER A 155 55.67 3.97 -6.69
C SER A 155 55.59 3.21 -5.36
N THR A 156 54.92 3.76 -4.34
CA THR A 156 55.09 3.30 -2.95
C THR A 156 53.81 3.06 -2.15
N HIS A 157 52.62 3.35 -2.70
CA HIS A 157 51.37 3.06 -1.98
C HIS A 157 50.26 2.53 -2.91
N THR A 158 50.44 1.34 -3.47
CA THR A 158 49.28 0.49 -3.74
C THR A 158 48.63 0.15 -2.40
N PRO A 159 47.33 0.41 -2.18
CA PRO A 159 46.68 -0.02 -0.94
C PRO A 159 46.83 -1.53 -0.82
N GLU A 160 47.55 -2.00 0.19
CA GLU A 160 47.69 -3.43 0.51
C GLU A 160 46.37 -3.96 1.09
N PHE A 161 45.32 -3.98 0.28
CA PHE A 161 44.23 -4.93 0.51
C PHE A 161 44.66 -6.26 -0.11
N GLY A 162 45.47 -7.01 0.66
CA GLY A 162 45.72 -8.45 0.49
C GLY A 162 46.11 -8.94 -0.92
N ASN A 163 47.42 -9.15 -1.13
CA ASN A 163 48.02 -10.16 -2.03
C ASN A 163 47.48 -10.33 -3.46
N THR A 164 46.74 -9.39 -4.04
CA THR A 164 46.14 -9.58 -5.36
C THR A 164 46.57 -8.49 -6.32
N LYS A 165 47.61 -8.79 -7.12
CA LYS A 165 47.92 -8.04 -8.34
C LYS A 165 46.87 -8.37 -9.41
N TYR A 166 45.64 -7.90 -9.26
CA TYR A 166 44.63 -8.00 -10.32
C TYR A 166 44.87 -6.89 -11.33
N THR A 167 45.41 -7.25 -12.50
CA THR A 167 45.63 -6.34 -13.65
C THR A 167 44.43 -6.29 -14.61
N ALA A 168 43.35 -7.00 -14.30
CA ALA A 168 42.09 -7.02 -15.05
C ALA A 168 41.05 -6.14 -14.34
N PRO A 169 40.12 -5.49 -15.09
CA PRO A 169 39.00 -4.79 -14.49
C PRO A 169 38.16 -5.75 -13.64
N LEU A 170 37.76 -5.32 -12.45
CA LEU A 170 36.87 -6.08 -11.58
C LEU A 170 35.42 -5.81 -11.99
N GLU A 171 34.74 -6.86 -12.48
CA GLU A 171 33.32 -6.83 -12.79
C GLU A 171 32.49 -7.16 -11.55
N TYR A 172 31.46 -6.37 -11.29
CA TYR A 172 30.54 -6.59 -10.18
C TYR A 172 29.15 -6.02 -10.51
N ASP A 173 28.11 -6.59 -9.90
CA ASP A 173 26.76 -6.03 -9.97
C ASP A 173 26.47 -5.29 -8.67
N ILE A 174 25.96 -4.06 -8.79
CA ILE A 174 25.45 -3.29 -7.66
C ILE A 174 23.95 -3.11 -7.83
N GLY A 175 23.20 -3.34 -6.76
CA GLY A 175 21.76 -3.15 -6.79
C GLY A 175 21.23 -2.43 -5.57
N ILE A 176 20.10 -1.78 -5.77
CA ILE A 176 19.30 -1.17 -4.70
C ILE A 176 17.86 -1.66 -4.80
N ILE A 177 17.35 -2.19 -3.69
CA ILE A 177 15.99 -2.68 -3.54
C ILE A 177 15.35 -1.90 -2.41
N SER A 178 14.29 -1.14 -2.69
CA SER A 178 13.45 -0.48 -1.71
C SER A 178 12.08 -1.11 -1.73
N ARG A 179 11.57 -1.50 -0.55
CA ARG A 179 10.27 -2.15 -0.38
C ARG A 179 9.47 -1.46 0.71
N ARG A 180 8.25 -1.07 0.38
CA ARG A 180 7.32 -0.35 1.27
C ARG A 180 6.35 -1.32 1.92
N ASN A 181 6.21 -1.20 3.23
CA ASN A 181 5.24 -1.99 3.98
C ASN A 181 3.81 -1.66 3.52
N ARG A 182 3.04 -2.69 3.14
CA ARG A 182 1.64 -2.58 2.73
C ARG A 182 0.74 -2.17 3.90
N ASN A 183 1.11 -2.58 5.12
CA ASN A 183 0.35 -2.28 6.32
C ASN A 183 0.53 -0.82 6.71
N ARG A 184 -0.58 -0.18 7.10
CA ARG A 184 -0.62 1.21 7.56
C ARG A 184 0.07 2.21 6.62
N ALA A 185 0.13 1.93 5.33
CA ALA A 185 0.40 2.93 4.31
C ALA A 185 -0.70 4.00 4.32
N GLY A 186 -0.33 5.28 4.20
CA GLY A 186 -1.29 6.37 4.12
C GLY A 186 -0.71 7.74 4.40
N THR A 187 -1.56 8.76 4.22
CA THR A 187 -1.14 10.16 4.39
C THR A 187 -0.75 10.46 5.83
N ARG A 188 0.24 11.34 5.96
CA ARG A 188 0.84 11.81 7.21
C ARG A 188 -0.19 12.31 8.23
N SER A 189 -1.40 12.69 7.82
CA SER A 189 -2.44 13.21 8.72
C SER A 189 -3.38 12.12 9.27
N LYS A 190 -3.39 10.91 8.69
CA LYS A 190 -4.30 9.83 9.09
C LYS A 190 -3.59 8.68 9.82
N LYS A 191 -2.31 8.43 9.54
CA LYS A 191 -1.55 7.31 10.13
C LYS A 191 -0.14 7.76 10.53
N ARG A 192 0.12 7.83 11.84
CA ARG A 192 1.44 8.05 12.43
C ARG A 192 1.67 7.12 13.62
N GLY A 193 2.93 7.01 14.00
CA GLY A 193 3.33 6.35 15.23
C GLY A 193 3.22 4.83 15.19
N LEU A 194 3.28 4.27 16.39
CA LEU A 194 3.16 2.86 16.69
C LEU A 194 1.69 2.43 16.75
N GLU A 195 1.40 1.19 16.39
CA GLU A 195 0.12 0.54 16.75
C GLU A 195 0.30 -0.35 17.99
N GLU A 196 -0.80 -0.90 18.50
CA GLU A 196 -0.80 -1.76 19.70
C GLU A 196 0.11 -3.00 19.57
N THR A 197 0.30 -3.51 18.35
CA THR A 197 1.18 -4.65 18.05
C THR A 197 2.67 -4.27 18.04
N GLY A 198 3.00 -2.98 18.10
CA GLY A 198 4.37 -2.49 17.91
C GLY A 198 4.77 -2.17 16.45
N ALA A 199 3.84 -2.22 15.48
CA ALA A 199 4.17 -1.89 14.09
C ALA A 199 4.16 -0.37 13.82
N CYS A 200 5.27 0.16 13.30
CA CYS A 200 5.40 1.55 12.87
C CYS A 200 4.70 1.81 11.52
N ALA A 201 3.95 2.92 11.42
CA ALA A 201 3.35 3.34 10.15
C ALA A 201 4.41 3.78 9.12
N ASN A 202 4.11 3.65 7.82
CA ASN A 202 4.99 4.04 6.71
C ASN A 202 6.39 3.42 6.77
N TYR A 203 6.48 2.16 7.16
CA TYR A 203 7.73 1.41 7.21
C TYR A 203 8.24 1.08 5.79
N VAL A 204 9.54 1.23 5.57
CA VAL A 204 10.26 0.97 4.31
C VAL A 204 11.59 0.32 4.68
N GLU A 205 11.96 -0.73 3.95
CA GLU A 205 13.31 -1.30 3.95
C GLU A 205 13.98 -0.93 2.63
N THR A 206 15.22 -0.43 2.69
CA THR A 206 16.06 -0.17 1.53
C THR A 206 17.35 -0.96 1.70
N GLU A 207 17.61 -1.83 0.75
CA GLU A 207 18.71 -2.78 0.74
C GLU A 207 19.62 -2.46 -0.44
N GLN A 208 20.87 -2.17 -0.15
CA GLN A 208 21.92 -2.11 -1.15
C GLN A 208 22.67 -3.43 -1.14
N PHE A 209 22.90 -4.01 -2.32
CA PHE A 209 23.71 -5.22 -2.43
C PHE A 209 24.79 -5.07 -3.49
N LEU A 210 25.86 -5.83 -3.30
CA LEU A 210 27.02 -5.90 -4.18
C LEU A 210 27.32 -7.38 -4.42
N GLU A 211 27.29 -7.81 -5.67
CA GLU A 211 27.69 -9.15 -6.10
C GLU A 211 29.02 -9.07 -6.85
N PHE A 212 30.07 -9.64 -6.25
CA PHE A 212 31.37 -9.83 -6.89
C PHE A 212 31.75 -11.30 -6.71
N LYS A 213 31.62 -12.12 -7.76
CA LYS A 213 31.66 -13.58 -7.61
C LYS A 213 32.97 -14.06 -6.94
N PRO A 214 32.91 -14.93 -5.92
CA PRO A 214 31.73 -15.66 -5.42
C PRO A 214 30.99 -14.99 -4.24
N HIS A 215 31.28 -13.73 -3.93
CA HIS A 215 30.79 -13.03 -2.76
C HIS A 215 29.56 -12.16 -3.06
N ILE A 216 28.63 -12.15 -2.09
CA ILE A 216 27.48 -11.26 -2.08
C ILE A 216 27.50 -10.52 -0.75
N VAL A 217 27.44 -9.20 -0.79
CA VAL A 217 27.32 -8.34 0.37
C VAL A 217 25.99 -7.62 0.29
N SER A 218 25.26 -7.55 1.40
CA SER A 218 24.00 -6.82 1.51
C SER A 218 24.01 -5.93 2.74
N PHE A 219 23.48 -4.72 2.58
CA PHE A 219 23.32 -3.72 3.62
C PHE A 219 21.89 -3.19 3.61
N VAL A 220 21.18 -3.39 4.72
CA VAL A 220 19.77 -3.00 4.86
C VAL A 220 19.66 -1.78 5.77
N GLN A 221 18.96 -0.76 5.29
CA GLN A 221 18.52 0.40 6.05
C GLN A 221 17.00 0.40 6.17
N VAL A 222 16.50 0.89 7.31
CA VAL A 222 15.05 0.95 7.58
C VAL A 222 14.63 2.39 7.85
N ARG A 223 13.44 2.75 7.35
CA ARG A 223 12.80 4.04 7.59
C ARG A 223 11.35 3.81 7.97
N GLY A 224 10.84 4.55 8.95
CA GLY A 224 9.45 4.45 9.37
C GLY A 224 9.00 5.65 10.18
N SER A 225 7.73 5.65 10.60
CA SER A 225 7.26 6.58 11.61
C SER A 225 8.00 6.37 12.94
N ILE A 226 8.21 7.44 13.69
CA ILE A 226 8.78 7.39 15.05
C ILE A 226 7.95 6.40 15.89
N PRO A 227 8.58 5.43 16.58
CA PRO A 227 7.91 4.34 17.31
C PRO A 227 7.30 4.81 18.63
N VAL A 228 6.43 5.81 18.59
CA VAL A 228 5.70 6.33 19.75
C VAL A 228 4.21 6.35 19.45
N TYR A 229 3.37 6.29 20.48
CA TYR A 229 1.94 6.55 20.34
C TYR A 229 1.72 8.05 20.25
N TRP A 230 1.39 8.52 19.05
CA TRP A 230 1.12 9.93 18.85
C TRP A 230 0.09 10.18 17.76
N SER A 231 -0.67 11.23 17.99
CA SER A 231 -1.68 11.72 17.06
C SER A 231 -1.39 13.17 16.69
N GLN A 232 -1.77 13.53 15.47
CA GLN A 232 -1.78 14.91 15.01
C GLN A 232 -3.16 15.18 14.44
N SER A 233 -4.08 15.62 15.29
CA SER A 233 -5.47 15.89 14.93
C SER A 233 -5.66 17.37 14.57
N GLY A 234 -6.45 17.61 13.51
CA GLY A 234 -6.84 18.95 13.07
C GLY A 234 -6.48 19.25 11.62
N LEU A 235 -7.33 20.05 10.97
CA LEU A 235 -7.12 20.58 9.61
C LEU A 235 -6.24 21.85 9.61
N LYS A 236 -5.74 22.28 10.78
CA LYS A 236 -4.90 23.47 10.92
C LYS A 236 -3.54 23.26 10.26
N TYR A 237 -2.98 24.32 9.68
CA TYR A 237 -1.60 24.32 9.19
C TYR A 237 -0.64 24.13 10.37
N ARG A 238 0.02 22.96 10.44
CA ARG A 238 0.91 22.51 11.53
C ARG A 238 0.22 22.31 12.90
N PRO A 239 -0.67 21.31 13.06
CA PRO A 239 -1.19 20.97 14.38
C PRO A 239 -0.03 20.50 15.28
N PRO A 240 0.06 20.87 16.56
CA PRO A 240 1.10 20.36 17.44
C PRO A 240 0.95 18.83 17.61
N PRO A 241 2.04 18.04 17.58
CA PRO A 241 1.99 16.62 17.87
C PRO A 241 1.54 16.39 19.32
N ARG A 242 0.64 15.43 19.53
CA ARG A 242 0.20 15.00 20.87
C ARG A 242 0.71 13.59 21.13
N LEU A 243 1.48 13.44 22.20
CA LEU A 243 1.88 12.13 22.71
C LEU A 243 0.74 11.55 23.55
N ASP A 244 0.34 10.33 23.26
CA ASP A 244 -0.71 9.64 24.01
C ASP A 244 -0.10 9.02 25.27
N LYS A 245 -0.10 9.78 26.38
CA LYS A 245 0.61 9.47 27.64
C LYS A 245 0.08 8.25 28.45
N GLY A 246 -0.77 7.40 27.88
CA GLY A 246 -1.47 6.33 28.62
C GLY A 246 -1.19 4.90 28.18
N ARG A 247 -0.47 4.70 27.07
CA ARG A 247 -0.15 3.35 26.56
C ARG A 247 1.34 3.11 26.74
N VAL A 248 1.66 2.26 27.71
CA VAL A 248 3.04 1.81 27.95
C VAL A 248 3.51 1.15 26.66
N CYS A 249 4.45 1.78 25.95
CA CYS A 249 5.16 1.13 24.88
C CYS A 249 5.86 -0.08 25.50
N CYS A 250 5.69 -1.26 24.88
CA CYS A 250 6.37 -2.48 25.29
C CYS A 250 7.81 -2.13 25.67
N THR A 251 8.12 -2.31 26.95
CA THR A 251 9.44 -2.07 27.51
C THR A 251 10.41 -2.90 26.69
N ILE A 252 11.34 -2.24 25.99
CA ILE A 252 12.50 -2.94 25.43
C ILE A 252 13.28 -3.43 26.67
N ARG A 253 13.17 -4.72 26.96
CA ARG A 253 14.08 -5.43 27.88
C ARG A 253 15.23 -6.00 27.06
#